data_AF-X1TF38-F1
#
_entry.id   AF-X1TF38-F1
#
_cell.length_a   1.000
_cell.length_b   1.000
_cell.length_c   1.000
_cell.angle_alpha   90.00
_cell.angle_beta   90.00
_cell.angle_gamma   90.00
#
_symmetry.space_group_name_H-M   'P 1'
#
loop_
_entity.id
_entity.type
_entity.pdbx_description
1 polymer ?
#
loop_
_entity_poly.entity_id
_entity_poly.type
_entity_poly.pdbx_seq_one_letter_code
_entity_poly.pdbx_strand_id
1 'polypeptide(L)' 'TEDMQFTFETVACLGTCFLAPAMMVDNNYFGHLNANKIKNIIESYC' A
#
# COMPACT_ATOMS: atom_id res chain seq x y z
N THR A 1 0.32 -6.70 -11.95
CA THR A 1 -0.88 -7.26 -12.60
C THR A 1 -0.57 -7.57 -14.06
N GLU A 2 -1.42 -8.28 -14.79
CA GLU A 2 -1.24 -8.50 -16.26
C GLU A 2 -1.06 -7.18 -17.03
N ASP A 3 -1.59 -6.11 -16.46
CA ASP A 3 -1.54 -4.71 -16.91
C ASP A 3 -0.21 -4.00 -16.58
N MET A 4 0.77 -4.65 -15.93
CA MET A 4 2.10 -4.12 -15.57
C MET A 4 2.10 -2.81 -14.75
N GLN A 5 0.95 -2.38 -14.22
CA GLN A 5 0.83 -1.12 -13.46
C GLN A 5 1.24 -1.22 -11.99
N PHE A 6 1.19 -2.42 -11.40
CA PHE A 6 1.50 -2.63 -9.99
C PHE A 6 2.52 -3.74 -9.79
N THR A 7 3.54 -3.44 -8.97
CA THR A 7 4.53 -4.39 -8.45
C THR A 7 4.25 -4.61 -6.96
N PHE A 8 4.18 -5.87 -6.54
CA PHE A 8 4.04 -6.23 -5.13
C PHE A 8 5.39 -6.62 -4.56
N GLU A 9 5.89 -5.84 -3.60
CA GLU A 9 7.15 -6.10 -2.90
C GLU A 9 6.93 -6.10 -1.39
N THR A 10 7.50 -7.08 -0.70
CA THR A 10 7.48 -7.15 0.76
C THR A 10 8.74 -6.51 1.32
N VAL A 11 8.56 -5.55 2.22
CA VAL A 11 9.66 -4.88 2.91
C VAL A 11 9.53 -5.11 4.42
N ALA A 12 10.67 -5.24 5.10
CA ALA A 12 10.69 -5.51 6.53
C ALA A 12 10.26 -4.31 7.37
N CYS A 13 10.74 -3.11 7.04
CA CYS A 13 10.44 -1.90 7.80
C CYS A 13 10.32 -0.70 6.87
N LEU A 14 9.23 0.05 7.01
CA LEU A 14 8.97 1.32 6.35
C LEU A 14 9.39 2.53 7.19
N GLY A 15 9.84 2.31 8.43
CA GLY A 15 10.14 3.38 9.39
C GLY A 15 8.88 4.06 9.97
N THR A 16 7.68 3.60 9.62
CA THR A 16 6.40 4.20 10.02
C THR A 16 5.65 3.31 11.02
N CYS A 17 6.33 2.86 12.07
CA CYS A 17 5.75 1.93 13.05
C CYS A 17 4.46 2.44 13.71
N PHE A 18 4.32 3.77 13.89
CA PHE A 18 3.12 4.36 14.48
C PHE A 18 1.87 4.25 13.59
N LEU A 19 2.06 4.06 12.28
CA LEU A 19 1.00 3.93 11.28
C LEU A 19 0.64 2.48 10.98
N ALA A 20 1.23 1.52 11.71
CA ALA A 20 0.97 0.10 11.47
C ALA A 20 -0.54 -0.22 11.58
N PRO A 21 -1.09 -1.07 10.69
CA PRO A 21 -0.49 -1.61 9.45
C PRO A 21 -0.33 -0.52 8.37
N ALA A 22 0.84 -0.49 7.71
CA ALA A 22 1.18 0.51 6.70
C ALA A 22 1.63 -0.13 5.37
N MET A 23 1.37 0.56 4.27
CA MET A 23 1.80 0.22 2.91
C MET A 23 2.30 1.48 2.22
N MET A 24 3.20 1.32 1.26
CA MET A 24 3.65 2.41 0.39
C MET A 24 3.21 2.10 -1.04
N VAL A 25 2.63 3.09 -1.71
CA VAL A 25 2.39 3.03 -3.15
C VAL A 25 3.14 4.20 -3.76
N ASP A 26 4.07 3.90 -4.67
CA ASP A 26 5.08 4.82 -5.16
C ASP A 26 5.84 5.50 -4.00
N ASN A 27 5.56 6.79 -3.75
CA ASN A 27 6.17 7.56 -2.66
C ASN A 27 5.17 7.98 -1.57
N ASN A 28 3.94 7.47 -1.62
CA ASN A 28 2.88 7.81 -0.66
C ASN A 28 2.75 6.73 0.40
N TYR A 29 2.80 7.15 1.66
CA TYR A 29 2.58 6.29 2.82
C TYR A 29 1.10 6.23 3.18
N PHE A 30 0.56 5.02 3.25
CA PHE A 30 -0.79 4.78 3.73
C PHE A 30 -0.73 3.98 5.03
N GLY A 31 -1.32 4.53 6.09
CA GLY A 31 -1.35 3.95 7.44
C GLY A 31 -2.75 3.56 7.90
N HIS A 32 -2.82 2.87 9.04
CA HIS A 32 -4.08 2.41 9.66
C HIS A 32 -4.96 1.66 8.66
N LEU A 33 -4.34 0.75 7.92
CA LEU A 33 -4.96 0.02 6.83
C LEU A 33 -5.89 -1.08 7.35
N ASN A 34 -6.94 -1.33 6.56
CA ASN A 34 -7.80 -2.50 6.66
C ASN A 34 -8.05 -3.05 5.25
N ALA A 35 -8.58 -4.26 5.13
CA ALA A 35 -8.80 -4.89 3.82
C ALA A 35 -9.64 -4.03 2.86
N ASN A 36 -10.66 -3.34 3.36
CA ASN A 36 -11.50 -2.45 2.56
C ASN A 36 -10.75 -1.21 2.06
N LYS A 37 -9.93 -0.57 2.90
CA LYS A 37 -9.10 0.58 2.52
C LYS A 37 -8.07 0.19 1.48
N ILE A 38 -7.41 -0.97 1.64
CA ILE A 38 -6.43 -1.44 0.65
C ILE A 38 -7.09 -1.58 -0.72
N LYS A 39 -8.28 -2.20 -0.77
CA LYS A 39 -9.05 -2.32 -2.01
C LYS A 39 -9.40 -0.96 -2.62
N ASN A 40 -9.92 -0.03 -1.81
CA ASN A 40 -10.27 1.31 -2.26
C ASN A 40 -9.04 2.11 -2.76
N ILE A 41 -7.88 1.96 -2.09
CA ILE A 41 -6.64 2.62 -2.51
C ILE A 41 -6.24 2.09 -3.88
N ILE A 42 -6.20 0.77 -4.08
CA ILE A 42 -5.82 0.17 -5.36
C ILE A 42 -6.81 0.58 -6.47
N GLU A 43 -8.12 0.56 -6.20
CA GLU A 43 -9.15 1.01 -7.15
C GLU A 43 -9.02 2.50 -7.52
N SER A 44 -8.47 3.34 -6.65
CA SER A 44 -8.26 4.77 -6.96
C SER A 44 -7.11 5.04 -7.94
N TYR A 45 -6.28 4.03 -8.21
CA TYR A 45 -5.18 4.10 -9.18
C TYR A 45 -5.50 3.39 -10.51
N CYS A 46 -6.70 2.78 -10.64
CA CYS A 46 -7.18 2.13 -11.87
C CYS A 46 -8.04 3.07 -12.73
#